data_AF-Q10735-F1
#
_entry.id   AF-Q10735-F1
#
_cell.length_a   1.000
_cell.length_b   1.000
_cell.length_c   1.000
_cell.angle_alpha   90.00
_cell.angle_beta   90.00
_cell.angle_gamma   90.00
#
_symmetry.space_group_name_H-M   'P 1'
#
loop_
_entity.id
_entity.type
_entity.pdbx_description
1 polymer ?
#
loop_
_entity_poly.entity_id
_entity_poly.type
_entity_poly.pdbx_seq_one_letter_code
_entity_poly.pdbx_strand_id
1 'polypeptide(L)' 'MERIILRKGKSIREAMEEQGVLEKFLKNRPKIDPAAKYHFNNDAVAYEPFTNYLDSFYFGEISIGTP' A
#
# COMPACT_ATOMS: atom_id res chain seq x y z
N MET A 1 12.30 -11.65 21.25
CA MET A 1 11.70 -10.91 20.11
C MET A 1 10.37 -10.37 20.61
N GLU A 2 10.28 -9.06 20.80
CA GLU A 2 9.07 -8.43 21.32
C GLU A 2 8.03 -8.34 20.18
N ARG A 3 6.81 -8.80 20.42
CA ARG A 3 5.76 -8.77 19.40
C ARG A 3 5.12 -7.39 19.41
N ILE A 4 5.35 -6.63 18.35
CA ILE A 4 4.71 -5.32 18.16
C ILE A 4 3.24 -5.55 17.81
N ILE A 5 2.34 -5.03 18.64
CA ILE A 5 0.89 -5.15 18.44
C ILE A 5 0.44 -3.99 17.54
N LEU A 6 0.25 -4.27 16.26
CA LEU A 6 -0.36 -3.33 15.32
C LEU A 6 -1.89 -3.45 15.36
N ARG A 7 -2.56 -2.31 15.20
CA ARG A 7 -4.02 -2.26 15.04
C ARG A 7 -4.35 -2.13 13.56
N LYS A 8 -5.26 -2.98 13.07
CA LYS A 8 -5.81 -2.85 11.73
C LYS A 8 -6.88 -1.76 11.73
N GLY A 9 -6.77 -0.79 10.83
CA GLY A 9 -7.80 0.21 10.60
C GLY A 9 -8.61 -0.09 9.35
N LYS A 10 -9.51 0.83 9.00
CA LYS A 10 -10.24 0.78 7.73
C LYS A 10 -9.26 0.91 6.57
N SER A 11 -9.28 -0.08 5.69
CA SER A 11 -8.47 -0.13 4.48
C SER A 11 -9.00 0.85 3.44
N ILE A 12 -8.14 1.22 2.48
CA ILE A 12 -8.55 2.08 1.37
C ILE A 12 -9.65 1.40 0.57
N ARG A 13 -9.57 0.07 0.37
CA ARG A 13 -10.61 -0.68 -0.34
C ARG A 13 -11.97 -0.49 0.32
N GLU A 14 -12.05 -0.73 1.63
CA GLU A 14 -13.31 -0.59 2.38
C GLU A 14 -13.85 0.84 2.28
N ALA A 15 -12.98 1.85 2.44
CA ALA A 15 -13.40 3.24 2.28
C ALA A 15 -13.92 3.53 0.86
N MET A 16 -13.29 2.98 -0.18
CA MET A 16 -13.74 3.15 -1.56
C MET A 16 -15.05 2.42 -1.87
N GLU A 17 -15.30 1.27 -1.24
CA GLU A 17 -16.55 0.53 -1.33
C GLU A 17 -17.69 1.29 -0.66
N GLU A 18 -17.47 1.78 0.56
CA GLU A 18 -18.44 2.61 1.30
C GLU A 18 -18.82 3.88 0.53
N GLN A 19 -17.87 4.46 -0.21
CA GLN A 19 -18.11 5.63 -1.05
C GLN A 19 -18.64 5.28 -2.45
N GLY A 20 -18.77 4.00 -2.80
CA GLY A 20 -19.24 3.56 -4.11
C GLY A 20 -18.29 3.87 -5.28
N VAL A 21 -17.02 4.17 -5.00
CA VAL A 21 -16.02 4.57 -6.02
C VAL A 21 -15.08 3.45 -6.43
N LEU A 22 -15.05 2.33 -5.69
CA LEU A 22 -14.09 1.24 -5.93
C LEU A 22 -14.19 0.67 -7.35
N GLU A 23 -15.39 0.29 -7.80
CA GLU A 23 -15.56 -0.40 -9.09
C GLU A 23 -15.07 0.46 -10.26
N LYS A 24 -15.50 1.74 -10.30
CA LYS A 24 -15.09 2.70 -11.33
C LYS A 24 -13.58 2.90 -11.31
N PHE A 25 -12.97 3.02 -10.13
CA PHE A 25 -11.52 3.12 -10.01
C PHE A 25 -10.82 1.88 -10.55
N LEU A 26 -11.23 0.67 -10.14
CA LEU A 26 -10.59 -0.56 -10.57
C LEU A 26 -10.70 -0.79 -12.08
N LYS A 27 -11.81 -0.38 -12.70
CA LYS A 27 -12.02 -0.49 -14.15
C LYS A 27 -11.16 0.50 -14.94
N ASN A 28 -11.03 1.73 -14.45
CA ASN A 28 -10.40 2.83 -15.19
C ASN A 28 -8.93 3.06 -14.82
N ARG A 29 -8.41 2.38 -13.78
CA ARG A 29 -7.02 2.57 -13.36
C ARG A 29 -6.05 2.17 -14.48
N PRO A 30 -4.95 2.92 -14.67
CA PRO A 30 -3.84 2.47 -15.50
C PRO A 30 -3.32 1.12 -14.98
N LYS A 31 -3.12 0.16 -15.88
CA LYS A 31 -2.37 -1.05 -15.55
C LYS A 31 -0.89 -0.68 -15.49
N ILE A 32 -0.30 -0.83 -14.32
CA ILE A 32 1.12 -0.53 -14.09
C ILE A 32 1.91 -1.82 -14.29
N ASP A 33 3.00 -1.73 -15.03
CA ASP A 33 3.92 -2.84 -15.22
C ASP A 33 4.56 -3.22 -13.87
N PRO A 34 4.40 -4.46 -13.39
CA PRO A 34 5.07 -4.92 -12.16
C PRO A 34 6.60 -4.76 -12.21
N ALA A 35 7.21 -4.79 -13.40
CA ALA A 35 8.64 -4.61 -13.57
C ALA A 35 9.11 -3.18 -13.28
N ALA A 36 8.20 -2.19 -13.29
CA ALA A 36 8.52 -0.79 -13.05
C ALA A 36 9.17 -0.54 -11.68
N LYS A 37 8.91 -1.40 -10.70
CA LYS A 37 9.56 -1.37 -9.38
C LYS A 37 11.09 -1.50 -9.46
N TYR A 38 11.58 -2.26 -10.45
CA TYR A 38 13.00 -2.57 -10.63
C TYR A 38 13.68 -1.63 -11.63
N HIS A 39 12.97 -0.64 -12.16
CA HIS A 39 13.60 0.37 -12.99
C HIS A 39 14.57 1.18 -12.12
N PHE A 40 15.83 1.19 -12.53
CA PHE A 40 16.86 1.95 -11.86
C PHE A 40 16.49 3.44 -11.87
N ASN A 41 16.46 4.03 -10.68
CA ASN A 41 16.44 5.48 -10.49
C ASN A 41 17.59 5.90 -9.59
N ASN A 42 17.91 7.20 -9.62
CA ASN A 42 19.03 7.75 -8.86
C ASN A 42 18.75 7.85 -7.35
N ASP A 43 17.50 7.64 -6.93
CA ASP A 43 17.06 7.90 -5.56
C ASP A 43 17.03 6.63 -4.69
N ALA A 44 17.30 5.45 -5.28
CA ALA A 44 17.12 4.15 -4.62
C ALA A 44 15.69 3.96 -4.05
N VAL A 45 14.70 4.61 -4.66
CA VAL A 45 13.29 4.53 -4.28
C VAL A 45 12.57 3.62 -5.27
N ALA A 46 12.00 2.51 -4.80
CA ALA A 46 11.20 1.66 -5.67
C ALA A 46 9.89 2.36 -6.07
N TYR A 47 9.53 2.32 -7.36
CA TYR A 47 8.19 2.73 -7.79
C TYR A 47 7.19 1.61 -7.51
N GLU A 48 6.28 1.84 -6.55
CA GLU A 48 5.24 0.88 -6.16
C GLU A 48 3.86 1.53 -6.34
N PRO A 49 2.97 0.92 -7.13
CA PRO A 49 1.63 1.44 -7.27
C PRO A 49 0.85 1.28 -5.96
N PHE A 50 0.20 2.34 -5.53
CA PHE A 50 -0.62 2.34 -4.30
C PHE A 50 -1.70 1.24 -4.28
N THR A 51 -2.12 0.75 -5.45
CA THR A 51 -3.06 -0.37 -5.57
C THR A 51 -2.59 -1.67 -4.95
N ASN A 52 -1.27 -1.84 -4.73
CA ASN A 52 -0.71 -3.00 -4.05
C ASN A 52 -1.04 -3.02 -2.54
N TYR A 53 -1.50 -1.89 -1.99
CA TYR A 53 -1.72 -1.71 -0.55
C TYR A 53 -3.18 -1.38 -0.18
N LEU A 54 -4.14 -1.56 -1.08
CA LEU A 54 -5.54 -1.15 -0.85
C LEU A 54 -6.15 -1.78 0.41
N ASP A 55 -5.78 -3.02 0.71
CA ASP A 55 -6.30 -3.83 1.81
C ASP A 55 -5.45 -3.72 3.10
N SER A 56 -4.30 -3.06 3.01
CA SER A 56 -3.30 -2.99 4.08
C SER A 56 -3.29 -1.61 4.73
N PHE A 57 -3.96 -1.49 5.86
CA PHE A 57 -3.87 -0.30 6.70
C PHE A 57 -3.72 -0.69 8.17
N TYR A 58 -2.52 -0.50 8.68
CA TYR A 58 -2.15 -0.83 10.06
C TYR A 58 -1.48 0.38 10.69
N PHE A 59 -1.75 0.60 11.97
CA PHE A 59 -1.16 1.69 12.75
C PHE A 59 -0.74 1.18 14.14
N GLY A 60 0.36 1.72 14.62
CA GLY A 60 0.97 1.34 15.89
C GLY A 60 2.42 1.81 15.94
N GLU A 61 3.00 1.78 17.13
CA GLU A 61 4.43 2.05 17.29
C GLU A 61 5.23 0.90 16.68
N ILE A 62 6.20 1.22 15.84
CA ILE A 62 7.16 0.24 15.32
C ILE A 62 8.56 0.62 15.78
N SER A 63 9.35 -0.38 16.17
CA SER A 63 10.80 -0.21 16.33
C SER A 63 11.48 -0.79 15.10
N ILE A 64 12.23 0.06 14.41
CA ILE A 64 13.17 -0.38 13.38
C ILE A 64 14.49 -0.54 14.14
N GLY A 65 14.97 -1.78 14.24
CA GLY A 65 16.25 -2.04 14.89
C GLY A 65 17.38 -1.22 14.26
N THR A 66 18.43 -0.95 15.02
CA THR A 66 19.67 -0.42 14.48
C THR A 66 20.32 -1.47 13.56
N PRO A 67 20.83 -1.10 12.37
CA PRO A 67 21.51 -2.03 11.46
C PRO A 67 22.70 -2.75 12.08
#